data_AF-R9ALS9-F1
#
_entry.id   AF-R9ALS9-F1
#
_cell.length_a   1.000
_cell.length_b   1.000
_cell.length_c   1.000
_cell.angle_alpha   90.00
_cell.angle_beta   90.00
_cell.angle_gamma   90.00
#
_symmetry.space_group_name_H-M   'P 1'
#
loop_
_entity.id
_entity.type
_entity.pdbx_description
1 polymer ?
#
loop_
_entity_poly.entity_id
_entity_poly.type
_entity_poly.pdbx_seq_one_letter_code
_entity_poly.pdbx_strand_id
1 'polypeptide(L)'
;MRLATRIRLMRSFKFNGCTGCTGRRGFAQAIDGYRIPSQRTWKEEIHSALQAHKAHSAHSAHSNCTPLAALLAQLHRRQLRDLRVGLSYESTPESGRAVRTTQTPTNEVLLVAHAAPPNRLSLSGGFAVACNGDDEQPLVVSCVHTLSGGIGSVSLSEPNSASARANGNGNDSATLLISCAGGRITDIRYAEAVHSSQPQSDLVYYKPSASIIGGVSGVSGVSSAHSAPLRTLPINPYPPPPGTEVAVWRPPATPGDTPAWTHGSIHRYTTPNGKMAQAGTYDHLANVEIDGVLPELGASGSPVVERESGAVCAVVRGSVGGLSGAKTWGTPAEHLWECFDLPGMPVG
;
A
#
# COMPACT_ATOMS: atom_id res chain seq x y z
N MET A 1 -6.06 -61.01 22.88
CA MET A 1 -5.55 -59.97 21.96
C MET A 1 -6.68 -58.98 21.67
N ARG A 2 -6.33 -57.69 21.67
CA ARG A 2 -7.09 -56.45 21.47
C ARG A 2 -8.24 -56.54 20.45
N LEU A 3 -9.27 -55.68 20.45
CA LEU A 3 -9.87 -54.69 21.34
C LEU A 3 -11.14 -54.27 20.57
N ALA A 4 -12.30 -54.33 21.21
CA ALA A 4 -13.59 -54.06 20.60
C ALA A 4 -14.09 -52.64 20.96
N THR A 5 -14.57 -51.93 19.93
CA THR A 5 -15.82 -51.13 19.91
C THR A 5 -16.00 -50.00 20.93
N ARG A 6 -16.29 -48.77 20.45
CA ARG A 6 -17.63 -48.16 20.61
C ARG A 6 -17.78 -46.76 20.00
N ILE A 7 -18.95 -46.61 19.40
CA ILE A 7 -19.66 -45.40 18.98
C ILE A 7 -20.44 -44.82 20.17
N ARG A 8 -20.69 -43.50 20.11
CA ARG A 8 -21.90 -42.73 20.53
C ARG A 8 -21.83 -41.78 21.75
N LEU A 9 -22.18 -40.54 21.40
CA LEU A 9 -23.19 -39.64 21.97
C LEU A 9 -22.82 -38.67 23.10
N MET A 10 -23.20 -37.41 22.83
CA MET A 10 -23.28 -36.25 23.71
C MET A 10 -23.96 -36.52 25.06
N ARG A 11 -23.57 -35.77 26.09
CA ARG A 11 -24.51 -34.91 26.85
C ARG A 11 -23.81 -33.93 27.80
N SER A 12 -24.28 -32.70 27.71
CA SER A 12 -24.22 -31.58 28.67
C SER A 12 -24.28 -32.01 30.13
N PHE A 13 -23.47 -31.38 31.00
CA PHE A 13 -23.72 -31.33 32.44
C PHE A 13 -23.81 -29.89 32.94
N LYS A 14 -24.97 -29.62 33.57
CA LYS A 14 -25.39 -28.38 34.22
C LYS A 14 -24.64 -28.18 35.53
N PHE A 15 -24.40 -26.91 35.85
CA PHE A 15 -24.03 -26.39 37.16
C PHE A 15 -25.23 -26.39 38.13
N ASN A 16 -24.99 -26.85 39.36
CA ASN A 16 -25.64 -26.55 40.65
C ASN A 16 -25.28 -27.71 41.60
N GLY A 17 -24.72 -27.58 42.79
CA GLY A 17 -24.32 -26.47 43.66
C GLY A 17 -24.15 -27.11 45.04
N CYS A 18 -23.14 -26.73 45.82
CA CYS A 18 -23.17 -26.86 47.28
C CYS A 18 -22.08 -26.02 47.93
N THR A 19 -22.47 -25.48 49.07
CA THR A 19 -21.96 -24.33 49.82
C THR A 19 -20.80 -24.64 50.75
N GLY A 20 -19.95 -23.63 50.95
CA GLY A 20 -19.30 -23.37 52.23
C GLY A 20 -17.90 -23.96 52.42
N CYS A 21 -16.88 -23.16 52.07
CA CYS A 21 -15.65 -23.05 52.86
C CYS A 21 -14.92 -21.77 52.46
N THR A 22 -14.83 -20.85 53.42
CA THR A 22 -14.15 -19.56 53.39
C THR A 22 -12.63 -19.74 53.26
N GLY A 23 -12.03 -19.13 52.25
CA GLY A 23 -10.58 -19.08 52.09
C GLY A 23 -10.16 -18.19 50.93
N ARG A 24 -10.16 -16.86 51.16
CA ARG A 24 -9.53 -15.89 50.25
C ARG A 24 -8.05 -16.22 50.11
N ARG A 25 -7.67 -16.80 48.98
CA ARG A 25 -6.34 -16.70 48.34
C ARG A 25 -6.54 -17.07 46.86
N GLY A 26 -6.97 -16.07 46.10
CA GLY A 26 -7.18 -16.19 44.66
C GLY A 26 -5.86 -16.38 43.95
N PHE A 27 -5.70 -17.54 43.32
CA PHE A 27 -5.03 -17.81 42.06
C PHE A 27 -4.34 -16.61 41.41
N ALA A 28 -3.13 -16.32 41.88
CA ALA A 28 -2.19 -15.42 41.25
C ALA A 28 -0.82 -16.08 41.25
N GLN A 29 -0.65 -17.11 40.41
CA GLN A 29 0.64 -17.61 39.92
C GLN A 29 0.43 -18.87 39.09
N ALA A 30 0.59 -18.73 37.77
CA ALA A 30 1.04 -19.74 36.80
C ALA A 30 0.47 -19.43 35.39
N ILE A 31 0.65 -18.20 34.91
CA ILE A 31 0.67 -17.90 33.47
C ILE A 31 1.84 -16.94 33.22
N ASP A 32 3.01 -17.33 33.69
CA ASP A 32 4.27 -16.63 33.41
C ASP A 32 5.13 -17.62 32.63
N GLY A 33 5.32 -17.38 31.32
CA GLY A 33 6.25 -18.21 30.55
C GLY A 33 5.94 -18.44 29.06
N TYR A 34 4.85 -17.91 28.51
CA TYR A 34 4.72 -17.80 27.04
C TYR A 34 4.76 -16.33 26.64
N ARG A 35 5.94 -15.73 26.75
CA ARG A 35 6.20 -14.42 26.15
C ARG A 35 6.27 -14.66 24.65
N ILE A 36 5.14 -14.46 23.96
CA ILE A 36 5.12 -14.31 22.50
C ILE A 36 6.23 -13.32 22.17
N PRO A 37 7.22 -13.65 21.30
CA PRO A 37 8.23 -12.69 20.90
C PRO A 37 7.48 -11.43 20.48
N SER A 38 7.80 -10.28 21.09
CA SER A 38 7.13 -9.02 20.76
C SER A 38 7.26 -8.79 19.26
N GLN A 39 6.22 -9.09 18.49
CA GLN A 39 6.21 -8.82 17.06
C GLN A 39 6.32 -7.30 16.93
N ARG A 40 7.40 -6.84 16.28
CA ARG A 40 7.57 -5.41 16.01
C ARG A 40 6.38 -4.93 15.20
N THR A 41 5.90 -3.74 15.48
CA THR A 41 4.88 -3.10 14.64
C THR A 41 5.55 -2.40 13.45
N TRP A 42 4.82 -2.19 12.34
CA TRP A 42 5.31 -1.37 11.22
C TRP A 42 5.77 0.02 11.68
N LYS A 43 5.08 0.57 12.68
CA LYS A 43 5.44 1.84 13.31
C LYS A 43 6.82 1.82 13.95
N GLU A 44 7.17 0.77 14.69
CA GLU A 44 8.49 0.63 15.30
C GLU A 44 9.57 0.41 14.24
N GLU A 45 9.32 -0.47 13.27
CA GLU A 45 10.27 -0.81 12.22
C GLU A 45 10.60 0.40 11.33
N ILE A 46 9.58 1.16 10.92
CA ILE A 46 9.74 2.34 10.06
C ILE A 46 10.45 3.47 10.81
N HIS A 47 10.08 3.75 12.07
CA HIS A 47 10.80 4.76 12.85
C HIS A 47 12.25 4.34 13.11
N SER A 48 12.51 3.06 13.39
CA SER A 48 13.85 2.52 13.54
C SER A 48 14.68 2.71 12.27
N ALA A 49 14.12 2.39 11.10
CA ALA A 49 14.77 2.59 9.81
C ALA A 49 15.06 4.07 9.51
N LEU A 50 14.12 4.97 9.81
CA LEU A 50 14.31 6.42 9.67
C LEU A 50 15.42 6.95 10.58
N GLN A 51 15.45 6.54 11.85
CA GLN A 51 16.47 6.97 12.79
C GLN A 51 17.85 6.44 12.39
N ALA A 52 17.93 5.17 11.97
CA ALA A 52 19.15 4.60 11.45
C ALA A 52 19.65 5.39 10.23
N HIS A 53 18.79 5.68 9.26
CA HIS A 53 19.19 6.47 8.09
C HIS A 53 19.65 7.88 8.48
N LYS A 54 18.95 8.58 9.39
CA LYS A 54 19.37 9.92 9.85
C LYS A 54 20.75 9.89 10.50
N ALA A 55 21.05 8.88 11.31
CA ALA A 55 22.38 8.73 11.91
C ALA A 55 23.49 8.53 10.86
N HIS A 56 23.21 7.78 9.79
CA HIS A 56 24.14 7.59 8.67
C HIS A 56 24.27 8.85 7.81
N SER A 57 23.15 9.53 7.53
CA SER A 57 23.09 10.73 6.69
C SER A 57 23.55 12.00 7.39
N ALA A 58 23.61 12.05 8.73
CA ALA A 58 24.25 13.16 9.45
C ALA A 58 25.73 13.34 9.07
N HIS A 59 26.35 12.32 8.47
CA HIS A 59 27.72 12.35 7.95
C HIS A 59 27.79 12.61 6.43
N SER A 60 26.66 12.73 5.72
CA SER A 60 26.57 12.93 4.26
C SER A 60 25.58 14.04 3.94
N ALA A 61 26.07 15.15 3.37
CA ALA A 61 25.33 16.41 3.19
C ALA A 61 24.11 16.38 2.23
N HIS A 62 23.63 15.21 1.78
CA HIS A 62 22.61 15.11 0.73
C HIS A 62 21.55 14.03 0.99
N SER A 63 20.74 14.19 2.05
CA SER A 63 19.47 13.46 2.14
C SER A 63 18.34 14.30 1.53
N ASN A 64 17.93 13.98 0.29
CA ASN A 64 16.79 14.57 -0.41
C ASN A 64 15.42 14.13 0.18
N CYS A 65 15.28 14.15 1.50
CA CYS A 65 14.03 13.80 2.17
C CYS A 65 13.09 15.02 2.15
N THR A 66 12.07 14.98 1.30
CA THR A 66 11.05 16.03 1.27
C THR A 66 10.10 15.88 2.46
N PRO A 67 9.97 16.91 3.33
CA PRO A 67 9.07 16.86 4.47
C PRO A 67 7.62 16.65 4.03
N LEU A 68 6.83 15.97 4.86
CA LEU A 68 5.43 15.68 4.56
C LEU A 68 4.61 16.96 4.29
N ALA A 69 4.85 18.03 5.04
CA ALA A 69 4.19 19.32 4.82
C ALA A 69 4.45 19.88 3.41
N ALA A 70 5.67 19.69 2.89
CA ALA A 70 6.01 20.07 1.52
C ALA A 70 5.32 19.17 0.49
N LEU A 71 5.22 17.86 0.74
CA LEU A 71 4.46 16.94 -0.11
C LEU A 71 2.95 17.28 -0.13
N LEU A 72 2.36 17.63 1.02
CA LEU A 72 0.97 18.10 1.11
C LEU A 72 0.76 19.42 0.33
N ALA A 73 1.70 20.36 0.44
CA ALA A 73 1.65 21.58 -0.35
C ALA A 73 1.81 21.32 -1.85
N GLN A 74 2.60 20.31 -2.26
CA GLN A 74 2.71 19.90 -3.66
C GLN A 74 1.44 19.18 -4.14
N LEU A 75 0.84 18.34 -3.30
CA LEU A 75 -0.41 17.63 -3.57
C LEU A 75 -1.50 18.63 -3.98
N HIS A 76 -1.68 19.71 -3.23
CA HIS A 76 -2.65 20.76 -3.55
C HIS A 76 -2.25 21.58 -4.79
N ARG A 77 -0.97 21.96 -4.92
CA ARG A 77 -0.50 22.76 -6.06
C ARG A 77 -0.48 22.02 -7.39
N ARG A 78 -0.49 20.69 -7.38
CA ARG A 78 -0.37 19.82 -8.56
C ARG A 78 -1.62 18.94 -8.76
N GLN A 79 -2.76 19.39 -8.23
CA GLN A 79 -4.06 18.78 -8.51
C GLN A 79 -4.39 18.93 -9.99
N LEU A 80 -4.93 17.86 -10.58
CA LEU A 80 -5.32 17.79 -11.98
C LEU A 80 -4.18 18.16 -12.95
N ARG A 81 -2.93 17.90 -12.54
CA ARG A 81 -1.76 18.21 -13.36
C ARG A 81 -1.47 17.06 -14.31
N ASP A 82 -1.42 17.35 -15.59
CA ASP A 82 -0.98 16.38 -16.59
C ASP A 82 0.53 16.12 -16.47
N LEU A 83 0.91 14.84 -16.57
CA LEU A 83 2.28 14.38 -16.43
C LEU A 83 3.13 14.67 -17.68
N ARG A 84 2.48 15.03 -18.82
CA ARG A 84 3.12 15.30 -20.12
C ARG A 84 4.11 14.23 -20.58
N VAL A 85 3.80 12.99 -20.23
CA VAL A 85 4.53 11.77 -20.57
C VAL A 85 3.50 10.69 -20.87
N GLY A 86 3.85 9.75 -21.74
CA GLY A 86 2.98 8.63 -22.06
C GLY A 86 3.07 7.52 -21.02
N LEU A 87 1.98 6.77 -20.83
CA LEU A 87 1.99 5.51 -20.09
C LEU A 87 2.16 4.35 -21.07
N SER A 88 2.94 3.33 -20.71
CA SER A 88 3.13 2.14 -21.55
C SER A 88 1.82 1.37 -21.71
N TYR A 89 1.43 1.13 -22.98
CA TYR A 89 0.23 0.34 -23.28
C TYR A 89 0.56 -1.15 -23.17
N GLU A 90 0.07 -1.79 -22.10
CA GLU A 90 0.35 -3.19 -21.78
C GLU A 90 -0.92 -3.92 -21.30
N SER A 91 -1.98 -3.95 -22.13
CA SER A 91 -3.22 -4.67 -21.80
C SER A 91 -3.03 -6.20 -21.77
N THR A 92 -2.11 -6.71 -22.58
CA THR A 92 -1.75 -8.14 -22.68
C THR A 92 -0.23 -8.27 -22.59
N PRO A 93 0.35 -8.07 -21.40
CA PRO A 93 1.79 -8.06 -21.22
C PRO A 93 2.40 -9.44 -21.53
N GLU A 94 3.65 -9.46 -22.01
CA GLU A 94 4.39 -10.69 -22.19
C GLU A 94 4.60 -11.43 -20.85
N SER A 95 4.83 -12.74 -20.88
CA SER A 95 4.89 -13.58 -19.66
C SER A 95 5.96 -13.19 -18.63
N GLY A 96 6.95 -12.39 -19.01
CA GLY A 96 7.95 -11.79 -18.10
C GLY A 96 7.48 -10.50 -17.42
N ARG A 97 6.60 -9.74 -18.07
CA ARG A 97 6.01 -8.47 -17.59
C ARG A 97 4.72 -8.71 -16.79
N ALA A 98 3.94 -9.71 -17.19
CA ALA A 98 2.70 -10.10 -16.52
C ALA A 98 2.92 -10.37 -15.02
N VAL A 99 2.04 -9.82 -14.18
CA VAL A 99 2.07 -10.02 -12.73
C VAL A 99 1.60 -11.43 -12.39
N ARG A 100 2.42 -12.17 -11.63
CA ARG A 100 2.11 -13.56 -11.25
C ARG A 100 1.38 -13.61 -9.91
N THR A 101 0.05 -13.54 -9.97
CA THR A 101 -0.80 -13.46 -8.77
C THR A 101 -0.87 -14.76 -7.95
N THR A 102 -0.29 -15.87 -8.45
CA THR A 102 -0.22 -17.16 -7.75
C THR A 102 1.03 -17.29 -6.88
N GLN A 103 1.99 -16.37 -7.04
CA GLN A 103 3.25 -16.35 -6.31
C GLN A 103 3.23 -15.25 -5.26
N THR A 104 4.08 -15.38 -4.25
CA THR A 104 4.33 -14.30 -3.30
C THR A 104 4.87 -13.08 -4.07
N PRO A 105 4.27 -11.89 -3.94
CA PRO A 105 4.80 -10.67 -4.55
C PRO A 105 6.18 -10.36 -3.95
N THR A 106 7.18 -10.18 -4.80
CA THR A 106 8.57 -10.07 -4.36
C THR A 106 9.12 -8.65 -4.41
N ASN A 107 8.72 -7.80 -5.36
CA ASN A 107 9.08 -6.37 -5.45
C ASN A 107 8.11 -5.55 -6.34
N GLU A 108 6.92 -6.10 -6.60
CA GLU A 108 5.96 -5.56 -7.59
C GLU A 108 5.06 -4.47 -6.99
N VAL A 109 4.83 -4.58 -5.68
CA VAL A 109 3.94 -3.71 -4.92
C VAL A 109 4.71 -3.19 -3.71
N LEU A 110 4.52 -1.91 -3.45
CA LEU A 110 5.21 -1.14 -2.43
C LEU A 110 4.27 -0.88 -1.27
N LEU A 111 4.81 -0.91 -0.05
CA LEU A 111 4.17 -0.29 1.09
C LEU A 111 4.55 1.20 1.10
N VAL A 112 3.57 2.07 0.99
CA VAL A 112 3.71 3.52 1.08
C VAL A 112 3.39 3.94 2.50
N ALA A 113 4.39 4.49 3.19
CA ALA A 113 4.31 4.88 4.58
C ALA A 113 4.49 6.39 4.74
N HIS A 114 3.45 7.06 5.20
CA HIS A 114 3.54 8.45 5.63
C HIS A 114 3.84 8.47 7.12
N ALA A 115 5.02 8.94 7.51
CA ALA A 115 5.47 9.00 8.89
C ALA A 115 5.61 10.46 9.35
N ALA A 116 5.04 10.76 10.51
CA ALA A 116 5.19 12.06 11.16
C ALA A 116 5.37 11.92 12.69
N PRO A 117 6.21 12.75 13.31
CA PRO A 117 6.36 12.77 14.76
C PRO A 117 5.08 13.17 15.50
N PRO A 118 4.99 12.85 16.80
CA PRO A 118 5.93 12.01 17.55
C PRO A 118 5.74 10.52 17.29
N ASN A 119 4.65 10.11 16.61
CA ASN A 119 4.30 8.69 16.51
C ASN A 119 3.13 8.40 15.54
N ARG A 120 2.95 9.22 14.49
CA ARG A 120 1.90 9.05 13.49
C ARG A 120 2.44 8.28 12.29
N LEU A 121 1.71 7.24 11.91
CA LEU A 121 2.01 6.43 10.73
C LEU A 121 0.69 6.17 10.01
N SER A 122 0.66 6.50 8.72
CA SER A 122 -0.37 6.04 7.80
C SER A 122 0.27 5.13 6.76
N LEU A 123 -0.35 3.97 6.54
CA LEU A 123 0.11 2.97 5.59
C LEU A 123 -0.88 2.86 4.44
N SER A 124 -0.32 2.56 3.28
CA SER A 124 -1.05 2.36 2.02
C SER A 124 -0.23 1.47 1.09
N GLY A 125 -0.87 0.90 0.09
CA GLY A 125 -0.23 0.22 -1.01
C GLY A 125 0.17 1.22 -2.08
N GLY A 126 1.07 0.80 -2.95
CA GLY A 126 1.39 1.53 -4.17
C GLY A 126 2.15 0.64 -5.12
N PHE A 127 2.30 1.08 -6.35
CA PHE A 127 3.05 0.33 -7.36
C PHE A 127 3.69 1.29 -8.36
N ALA A 128 4.77 0.85 -8.97
CA ALA A 128 5.50 1.64 -9.95
C ALA A 128 4.84 1.54 -11.34
N VAL A 129 4.83 2.64 -12.08
CA VAL A 129 4.38 2.71 -13.48
C VAL A 129 5.49 3.28 -14.37
N ALA A 130 5.62 2.72 -15.57
CA ALA A 130 6.61 3.14 -16.55
C ALA A 130 6.14 4.42 -17.25
N CYS A 131 7.01 5.44 -17.30
CA CYS A 131 6.72 6.70 -17.99
C CYS A 131 7.51 6.73 -19.30
N ASN A 132 6.85 7.03 -20.42
CA ASN A 132 7.43 7.01 -21.77
C ASN A 132 8.03 5.66 -22.20
N GLY A 133 7.52 4.54 -21.68
CA GLY A 133 8.16 3.24 -21.93
C GLY A 133 9.49 3.05 -21.21
N ASP A 134 9.88 4.02 -20.36
CA ASP A 134 11.12 3.99 -19.61
C ASP A 134 10.88 3.50 -18.18
N ASP A 135 11.49 2.36 -17.86
CA ASP A 135 11.49 1.77 -16.52
C ASP A 135 12.57 2.39 -15.61
N GLU A 136 13.46 3.24 -16.14
CA GLU A 136 14.54 3.88 -15.38
C GLU A 136 14.05 5.03 -14.50
N GLN A 137 12.95 5.69 -14.89
CA GLN A 137 12.34 6.80 -14.12
C GLN A 137 10.86 6.54 -13.81
N PRO A 138 10.57 5.51 -13.00
CA PRO A 138 9.20 5.15 -12.70
C PRO A 138 8.56 6.17 -11.77
N LEU A 139 7.25 6.36 -11.93
CA LEU A 139 6.42 7.03 -10.93
C LEU A 139 5.75 5.98 -10.05
N VAL A 140 5.55 6.29 -8.77
CA VAL A 140 4.81 5.41 -7.86
C VAL A 140 3.40 5.93 -7.66
N VAL A 141 2.41 5.10 -7.98
CA VAL A 141 0.99 5.39 -7.81
C VAL A 141 0.53 4.93 -6.42
N SER A 142 -0.27 5.74 -5.74
CA SER A 142 -0.99 5.39 -4.51
C SER A 142 -2.25 6.26 -4.37
N CYS A 143 -2.85 6.32 -3.18
CA CYS A 143 -4.06 7.10 -2.91
C CYS A 143 -3.80 8.50 -2.34
N VAL A 144 -4.65 9.47 -2.69
CA VAL A 144 -4.58 10.85 -2.18
C VAL A 144 -5.01 10.92 -0.72
N HIS A 145 -6.06 10.17 -0.36
CA HIS A 145 -6.63 10.23 0.99
C HIS A 145 -5.69 9.71 2.07
N THR A 146 -4.73 8.83 1.73
CA THR A 146 -3.79 8.25 2.71
C THR A 146 -2.76 9.29 3.13
N LEU A 147 -2.29 10.10 2.18
CA LEU A 147 -1.42 11.25 2.45
C LEU A 147 -2.18 12.37 3.19
N SER A 148 -3.39 12.71 2.73
CA SER A 148 -4.15 13.86 3.24
C SER A 148 -4.83 13.59 4.58
N GLY A 149 -5.47 12.42 4.70
CA GLY A 149 -6.27 12.02 5.86
C GLY A 149 -5.47 11.27 6.91
N GLY A 150 -4.47 10.48 6.50
CA GLY A 150 -3.71 9.61 7.40
C GLY A 150 -2.87 10.34 8.45
N ILE A 151 -2.54 11.61 8.22
CA ILE A 151 -1.73 12.44 9.13
C ILE A 151 -2.48 13.70 9.59
N GLY A 152 -3.78 13.79 9.26
CA GLY A 152 -4.66 14.94 9.53
C GLY A 152 -4.31 15.69 10.80
N SER A 153 -3.99 16.98 10.67
CA SER A 153 -3.47 17.88 11.72
C SER A 153 -1.97 17.75 12.04
N VAL A 154 -1.09 17.81 11.04
CA VAL A 154 0.14 18.60 11.26
C VAL A 154 -0.29 20.03 11.00
N SER A 155 -0.52 20.79 12.08
CA SER A 155 -0.91 22.19 12.02
C SER A 155 -0.07 22.91 10.97
N LEU A 156 -0.70 23.33 9.87
CA LEU A 156 -0.12 24.18 8.83
C LEU A 156 0.07 25.61 9.36
N SER A 157 0.45 25.76 10.63
CA SER A 157 0.88 27.03 11.17
C SER A 157 2.15 27.42 10.42
N GLU A 158 1.96 28.36 9.49
CA GLU A 158 2.97 29.28 8.98
C GLU A 158 4.05 29.58 10.05
N PRO A 159 5.32 29.75 9.66
CA PRO A 159 6.45 29.91 10.56
C PRO A 159 6.47 31.29 11.24
N ASN A 160 5.42 31.64 11.97
CA ASN A 160 5.33 32.83 12.80
C ASN A 160 5.16 32.42 14.26
N SER A 161 6.21 31.81 14.82
CA SER A 161 6.45 31.80 16.26
C SER A 161 7.95 31.61 16.48
N ALA A 162 8.61 32.66 16.95
CA ALA A 162 10.05 32.72 17.23
C ALA A 162 10.54 31.66 18.26
N SER A 163 9.64 30.84 18.83
CA SER A 163 9.95 29.75 19.75
C SER A 163 10.25 28.40 19.08
N ALA A 164 9.92 28.20 17.79
CA ALA A 164 10.28 26.97 17.06
C ALA A 164 11.76 26.93 16.59
N ARG A 165 12.49 28.03 16.77
CA ARG A 165 13.91 28.14 16.38
C ARG A 165 14.90 27.65 17.45
N ALA A 166 14.41 27.23 18.62
CA ALA A 166 15.26 26.75 19.71
C ALA A 166 15.43 25.21 19.76
N ASN A 167 14.55 24.43 19.12
CA ASN A 167 14.64 22.96 19.02
C ASN A 167 14.32 22.52 17.57
N GLY A 168 15.34 22.21 16.79
CA GLY A 168 15.27 22.01 15.33
C GLY A 168 14.51 20.78 14.81
N ASN A 169 13.19 20.66 15.02
CA ASN A 169 12.43 19.44 14.72
C ASN A 169 11.25 19.59 13.72
N GLY A 170 11.29 20.57 12.83
CA GLY A 170 10.32 20.67 11.72
C GLY A 170 10.51 19.65 10.58
N ASN A 171 11.61 18.90 10.58
CA ASN A 171 12.07 18.04 9.46
C ASN A 171 11.90 16.52 9.68
N ASP A 172 11.24 16.09 10.75
CA ASP A 172 11.22 14.68 11.12
C ASP A 172 10.11 13.84 10.46
N SER A 173 9.41 14.39 9.46
CA SER A 173 8.36 13.70 8.71
C SER A 173 8.84 13.30 7.31
N ALA A 174 8.36 12.16 6.82
CA ALA A 174 8.74 11.63 5.51
C ALA A 174 7.62 10.77 4.93
N THR A 175 7.59 10.65 3.60
CA THR A 175 6.88 9.57 2.93
C THR A 175 7.90 8.59 2.38
N LEU A 176 7.73 7.32 2.73
CA LEU A 176 8.62 6.22 2.37
C LEU A 176 7.90 5.28 1.42
N LEU A 177 8.68 4.76 0.47
CA LEU A 177 8.27 3.75 -0.49
C LEU A 177 9.09 2.50 -0.15
N ILE A 178 8.43 1.46 0.33
CA ILE A 178 9.06 0.31 0.96
C ILE A 178 8.79 -0.93 0.13
N SER A 179 9.85 -1.57 -0.36
CA SER A 179 9.77 -2.87 -1.01
C SER A 179 9.91 -3.96 0.04
N CYS A 180 9.03 -4.97 -0.03
CA CYS A 180 9.01 -6.09 0.90
C CYS A 180 9.06 -7.41 0.13
N ALA A 181 10.02 -8.28 0.48
CA ALA A 181 10.10 -9.65 -0.05
C ALA A 181 10.14 -10.64 1.12
N GLY A 182 9.24 -11.64 1.11
CA GLY A 182 9.18 -12.66 2.17
C GLY A 182 9.01 -12.07 3.59
N GLY A 183 8.29 -10.95 3.70
CA GLY A 183 8.06 -10.23 4.96
C GLY A 183 9.24 -9.42 5.49
N ARG A 184 10.31 -9.27 4.71
CA ARG A 184 11.46 -8.42 5.05
C ARG A 184 11.52 -7.21 4.13
N ILE A 185 11.91 -6.07 4.70
CA ILE A 185 12.20 -4.87 3.92
C ILE A 185 13.44 -5.13 3.09
N THR A 186 13.31 -5.05 1.77
CA THR A 186 14.41 -5.21 0.80
C THR A 186 14.94 -3.88 0.29
N ASP A 187 14.08 -2.86 0.23
CA ASP A 187 14.42 -1.52 -0.22
C ASP A 187 13.56 -0.48 0.50
N ILE A 188 14.13 0.71 0.74
CA ILE A 188 13.41 1.91 1.16
C ILE A 188 13.86 3.07 0.29
N ARG A 189 12.89 3.83 -0.22
CA ARG A 189 13.09 5.10 -0.94
C ARG A 189 12.24 6.20 -0.31
N TYR A 190 12.63 7.45 -0.49
CA TYR A 190 11.79 8.61 -0.19
C TYR A 190 10.86 8.90 -1.36
N ALA A 191 9.67 9.43 -1.08
CA ALA A 191 8.94 10.19 -2.08
C ALA A 191 9.53 11.61 -2.13
N GLU A 192 10.34 11.90 -3.15
CA GLU A 192 11.00 13.20 -3.31
C GLU A 192 10.00 14.31 -3.65
N ALA A 193 8.96 13.97 -4.40
CA ALA A 193 7.95 14.92 -4.82
C ALA A 193 6.63 14.23 -5.18
N VAL A 194 5.53 14.97 -5.09
CA VAL A 194 4.26 14.61 -5.73
C VAL A 194 4.30 15.13 -7.16
N HIS A 195 4.40 14.28 -8.16
CA HIS A 195 4.47 14.69 -9.56
C HIS A 195 3.11 15.17 -10.10
N SER A 196 2.04 14.44 -9.75
CA SER A 196 0.64 14.78 -10.05
C SER A 196 -0.29 14.22 -8.96
N SER A 197 -1.48 14.82 -8.84
CA SER A 197 -2.56 14.35 -7.98
C SER A 197 -3.89 14.47 -8.68
N GLN A 198 -4.70 13.42 -8.60
CA GLN A 198 -6.07 13.34 -9.12
C GLN A 198 -7.03 13.03 -7.97
N PRO A 199 -7.43 14.03 -7.16
CA PRO A 199 -8.27 13.79 -5.97
C PRO A 199 -9.65 13.18 -6.28
N GLN A 200 -10.21 13.45 -7.46
CA GLN A 200 -11.50 12.92 -7.89
C GLN A 200 -11.47 11.39 -8.03
N SER A 201 -10.37 10.88 -8.58
CA SER A 201 -10.10 9.45 -8.75
C SER A 201 -9.24 8.89 -7.59
N ASP A 202 -8.92 9.72 -6.60
CA ASP A 202 -8.12 9.38 -5.42
C ASP A 202 -6.75 8.79 -5.75
N LEU A 203 -6.07 9.35 -6.76
CA LEU A 203 -4.74 8.92 -7.22
C LEU A 203 -3.67 9.98 -6.98
N VAL A 204 -2.49 9.56 -6.53
CA VAL A 204 -1.31 10.41 -6.39
C VAL A 204 -0.09 9.72 -6.99
N TYR A 205 0.74 10.50 -7.67
CA TYR A 205 1.94 10.04 -8.36
C TYR A 205 3.16 10.61 -7.65
N TYR A 206 3.98 9.75 -7.05
CA TYR A 206 5.22 10.14 -6.40
C TYR A 206 6.42 9.93 -7.32
N LYS A 207 7.36 10.87 -7.27
CA LYS A 207 8.72 10.66 -7.77
C LYS A 207 9.54 9.95 -6.68
N PRO A 208 10.00 8.70 -6.90
CA PRO A 208 10.84 8.00 -5.94
C PRO A 208 12.28 8.54 -5.94
N SER A 209 12.94 8.52 -4.79
CA SER A 209 14.38 8.77 -4.69
C SER A 209 15.21 7.56 -5.12
N ALA A 210 16.53 7.73 -5.15
CA ALA A 210 17.45 6.60 -5.07
C ALA A 210 17.21 5.79 -3.78
N SER A 211 17.57 4.51 -3.82
CA SER A 211 17.47 3.63 -2.66
C SER A 211 18.35 4.07 -1.52
N ILE A 212 17.80 3.91 -0.32
CA ILE A 212 18.39 4.32 0.95
C ILE A 212 18.98 3.13 1.70
N ILE A 213 18.42 1.93 1.53
CA ILE A 213 18.82 0.68 2.22
C ILE A 213 19.36 -0.37 1.21
N GLY A 214 19.42 -0.03 -0.08
CA GLY A 214 19.92 -0.87 -1.17
C GLY A 214 21.43 -1.10 -1.09
N GLY A 215 21.82 -1.96 -0.16
CA GLY A 215 23.22 -2.30 0.12
C GLY A 215 23.41 -3.21 1.34
N VAL A 216 22.36 -3.54 2.10
CA VAL A 216 22.48 -4.45 3.26
C VAL A 216 22.08 -5.87 2.87
N SER A 217 22.83 -6.48 1.96
CA SER A 217 22.89 -7.94 1.87
C SER A 217 24.34 -8.35 1.81
N GLY A 218 24.80 -9.07 2.85
CA GLY A 218 26.16 -9.57 3.03
C GLY A 218 26.56 -10.66 2.02
N VAL A 219 26.40 -10.37 0.73
CA VAL A 219 27.03 -11.09 -0.37
C VAL A 219 28.15 -10.20 -0.88
N SER A 220 29.35 -10.45 -0.36
CA SER A 220 30.59 -9.87 -0.89
C SER A 220 30.66 -10.12 -2.39
N GLY A 221 30.58 -9.08 -3.22
CA GLY A 221 30.90 -9.20 -4.63
C GLY A 221 30.23 -8.28 -5.65
N VAL A 222 29.36 -7.33 -5.27
CA VAL A 222 28.84 -6.35 -6.26
C VAL A 222 29.16 -4.93 -5.83
N SER A 223 29.99 -4.31 -6.67
CA SER A 223 30.51 -2.94 -6.61
C SER A 223 29.39 -1.90 -6.53
N SER A 224 29.73 -0.80 -5.87
CA SER A 224 28.95 0.43 -5.70
C SER A 224 28.16 0.90 -6.94
N ALA A 225 27.03 1.55 -6.67
CA ALA A 225 26.18 2.33 -7.57
C ALA A 225 25.35 1.50 -8.55
N HIS A 226 24.06 1.31 -8.21
CA HIS A 226 22.83 1.26 -9.01
C HIS A 226 21.86 0.38 -8.21
N SER A 227 21.01 1.03 -7.41
CA SER A 227 19.87 0.35 -6.81
C SER A 227 19.05 -0.32 -7.91
N ALA A 228 18.64 -1.57 -7.72
CA ALA A 228 17.76 -2.24 -8.68
C ALA A 228 16.55 -1.33 -8.98
N PRO A 229 16.22 -1.09 -10.26
CA PRO A 229 15.09 -0.23 -10.62
C PRO A 229 13.80 -0.80 -10.05
N LEU A 230 12.85 0.07 -9.72
CA LEU A 230 11.53 -0.39 -9.26
C LEU A 230 10.85 -1.11 -10.43
N ARG A 231 10.37 -2.34 -10.18
CA ARG A 231 9.63 -3.08 -11.19
C ARG A 231 8.30 -2.38 -11.44
N THR A 232 8.13 -1.81 -12.63
CA THR A 232 6.86 -1.22 -13.06
C THR A 232 5.84 -2.30 -13.35
N LEU A 233 4.55 -1.99 -13.19
CA LEU A 233 3.47 -2.91 -13.51
C LEU A 233 2.82 -2.57 -14.86
N PRO A 234 2.47 -3.58 -15.67
CA PRO A 234 1.70 -3.37 -16.89
C PRO A 234 0.28 -2.91 -16.53
N ILE A 235 -0.22 -1.89 -17.23
CA ILE A 235 -1.55 -1.31 -16.98
C ILE A 235 -2.47 -1.61 -18.16
N ASN A 236 -3.64 -2.17 -17.87
CA ASN A 236 -4.70 -2.34 -18.85
C ASN A 236 -5.60 -1.08 -18.83
N PRO A 237 -5.57 -0.24 -19.88
CA PRO A 237 -6.43 0.95 -19.97
C PRO A 237 -7.91 0.63 -20.12
N TYR A 238 -8.26 -0.61 -20.47
CA TYR A 238 -9.62 -1.03 -20.70
C TYR A 238 -10.10 -1.87 -19.52
N PRO A 239 -10.95 -1.31 -18.63
CA PRO A 239 -11.45 -2.06 -17.49
C PRO A 239 -12.17 -3.35 -17.95
N PRO A 240 -11.86 -4.51 -17.35
CA PRO A 240 -12.48 -5.77 -17.75
C PRO A 240 -13.99 -5.79 -17.45
N PRO A 241 -14.77 -6.67 -18.09
CA PRO A 241 -16.20 -6.78 -17.79
C PRO A 241 -16.46 -7.30 -16.36
N PRO A 242 -17.67 -7.06 -15.81
CA PRO A 242 -18.13 -7.74 -14.60
C PRO A 242 -18.03 -9.27 -14.70
N GLY A 243 -17.68 -9.91 -13.59
CA GLY A 243 -17.39 -11.34 -13.50
C GLY A 243 -15.92 -11.69 -13.75
N THR A 244 -15.09 -10.78 -14.27
CA THR A 244 -13.67 -11.04 -14.47
C THR A 244 -12.96 -11.28 -13.15
N GLU A 245 -12.16 -12.35 -13.12
CA GLU A 245 -11.34 -12.77 -11.99
C GLU A 245 -10.14 -11.84 -11.78
N VAL A 246 -10.02 -11.31 -10.56
CA VAL A 246 -8.99 -10.34 -10.20
C VAL A 246 -8.24 -10.76 -8.93
N ALA A 247 -7.05 -10.19 -8.76
CA ALA A 247 -6.25 -10.33 -7.56
C ALA A 247 -5.97 -8.95 -6.95
N VAL A 248 -6.05 -8.86 -5.63
CA VAL A 248 -5.76 -7.65 -4.86
C VAL A 248 -4.56 -7.92 -3.97
N TRP A 249 -3.61 -6.98 -3.92
CA TRP A 249 -2.46 -7.11 -3.03
C TRP A 249 -2.88 -6.92 -1.58
N ARG A 250 -2.56 -7.92 -0.75
CA ARG A 250 -2.71 -7.85 0.70
C ARG A 250 -1.36 -7.43 1.31
N PRO A 251 -1.31 -6.27 1.98
CA PRO A 251 -0.12 -5.86 2.70
C PRO A 251 0.21 -6.85 3.82
N PRO A 252 1.49 -6.96 4.20
CA PRO A 252 1.87 -7.69 5.41
C PRO A 252 1.31 -6.98 6.64
N ALA A 253 0.58 -7.71 7.51
CA ALA A 253 -0.03 -7.11 8.70
C ALA A 253 1.02 -6.60 9.70
N THR A 254 2.10 -7.37 9.88
CA THR A 254 3.27 -7.00 10.67
C THR A 254 4.57 -7.22 9.91
N PRO A 255 5.66 -6.52 10.26
CA PRO A 255 7.01 -6.88 9.85
C PRO A 255 7.30 -8.36 10.09
N GLY A 256 7.72 -9.08 9.05
CA GLY A 256 7.93 -10.53 9.07
C GLY A 256 6.80 -11.33 8.42
N ASP A 257 5.58 -10.79 8.32
CA ASP A 257 4.49 -11.44 7.59
C ASP A 257 4.74 -11.35 6.08
N THR A 258 4.40 -12.42 5.37
CA THR A 258 4.60 -12.46 3.92
C THR A 258 3.42 -11.77 3.21
N PRO A 259 3.66 -10.78 2.34
CA PRO A 259 2.59 -10.23 1.51
C PRO A 259 2.02 -11.32 0.60
N ALA A 260 0.76 -11.22 0.20
CA ALA A 260 0.22 -12.16 -0.78
C ALA A 260 -0.96 -11.56 -1.54
N TRP A 261 -1.39 -12.26 -2.58
CA TRP A 261 -2.58 -11.91 -3.34
C TRP A 261 -3.83 -12.52 -2.69
N THR A 262 -4.92 -11.75 -2.65
CA THR A 262 -6.29 -12.24 -2.42
C THR A 262 -7.03 -12.24 -3.74
N HIS A 263 -7.96 -13.17 -3.93
CA HIS A 263 -8.69 -13.34 -5.18
C HIS A 263 -10.16 -12.98 -5.01
N GLY A 264 -10.72 -12.38 -6.05
CA GLY A 264 -12.12 -11.98 -6.12
C GLY A 264 -12.53 -11.78 -7.58
N SER A 265 -13.68 -11.17 -7.80
CA SER A 265 -14.16 -10.86 -9.15
C SER A 265 -14.81 -9.49 -9.23
N ILE A 266 -14.74 -8.86 -10.40
CA ILE A 266 -15.36 -7.56 -10.63
C ILE A 266 -16.88 -7.72 -10.49
N HIS A 267 -17.47 -7.00 -9.55
CA HIS A 267 -18.90 -7.00 -9.33
C HIS A 267 -19.62 -6.09 -10.33
N ARG A 268 -19.24 -4.81 -10.36
CA ARG A 268 -19.83 -3.79 -11.24
C ARG A 268 -18.96 -2.54 -11.30
N TYR A 269 -19.29 -1.69 -12.28
CA TYR A 269 -18.81 -0.32 -12.35
C TYR A 269 -19.92 0.69 -12.04
N THR A 270 -19.52 1.87 -11.59
CA THR A 270 -20.45 2.97 -11.34
C THR A 270 -19.95 4.30 -11.88
N THR A 271 -20.90 5.12 -12.32
CA THR A 271 -20.70 6.55 -12.57
C THR A 271 -20.40 7.31 -11.28
N PRO A 272 -19.95 8.58 -11.33
CA PRO A 272 -19.72 9.39 -10.13
C PRO A 272 -20.96 9.52 -9.23
N ASN A 273 -22.15 9.40 -9.80
CA ASN A 273 -23.44 9.47 -9.10
C ASN A 273 -23.93 8.12 -8.57
N GLY A 274 -23.09 7.07 -8.60
CA GLY A 274 -23.40 5.73 -8.09
C GLY A 274 -24.31 4.88 -8.99
N LYS A 275 -24.72 5.40 -10.15
CA LYS A 275 -25.48 4.62 -11.15
C LYS A 275 -24.58 3.58 -11.79
N MET A 276 -25.14 2.42 -12.12
CA MET A 276 -24.44 1.37 -12.85
C MET A 276 -23.88 1.92 -14.17
N ALA A 277 -22.64 1.56 -14.47
CA ALA A 277 -21.94 1.92 -15.68
C ALA A 277 -21.42 0.64 -16.37
N GLN A 278 -21.32 0.65 -17.69
CA GLN A 278 -20.88 -0.49 -18.47
C GLN A 278 -19.48 -0.26 -19.05
N ALA A 279 -18.53 -1.16 -18.72
CA ALA A 279 -17.20 -1.16 -19.31
C ALA A 279 -17.26 -1.41 -20.83
N GLY A 280 -16.35 -0.77 -21.57
CA GLY A 280 -16.31 -0.85 -23.04
C GLY A 280 -17.40 -0.05 -23.75
N THR A 281 -18.11 0.82 -23.03
CA THR A 281 -19.11 1.76 -23.59
C THR A 281 -18.69 3.21 -23.35
N TYR A 282 -19.55 4.16 -23.70
CA TYR A 282 -19.33 5.60 -23.44
C TYR A 282 -19.64 6.01 -21.99
N ASP A 283 -19.99 5.07 -21.11
CA ASP A 283 -20.20 5.36 -19.70
C ASP A 283 -18.87 5.70 -19.01
N HIS A 284 -18.88 6.74 -18.19
CA HIS A 284 -17.73 7.12 -17.37
C HIS A 284 -17.62 6.21 -16.13
N LEU A 285 -16.54 5.42 -16.02
CA LEU A 285 -16.37 4.44 -14.94
C LEU A 285 -15.64 5.07 -13.74
N ALA A 286 -16.37 5.77 -12.89
CA ALA A 286 -15.77 6.43 -11.73
C ALA A 286 -15.28 5.44 -10.65
N ASN A 287 -16.00 4.33 -10.45
CA ASN A 287 -15.67 3.36 -9.41
C ASN A 287 -15.90 1.92 -9.85
N VAL A 288 -15.09 1.02 -9.33
CA VAL A 288 -15.26 -0.43 -9.43
C VAL A 288 -15.53 -1.05 -8.06
N GLU A 289 -16.47 -1.99 -8.00
CA GLU A 289 -16.71 -2.85 -6.85
C GLU A 289 -16.23 -4.27 -7.14
N ILE A 290 -15.61 -4.91 -6.16
CA ILE A 290 -15.05 -6.27 -6.29
C ILE A 290 -15.59 -7.15 -5.17
N ASP A 291 -16.11 -8.31 -5.55
CA ASP A 291 -16.65 -9.35 -4.67
C ASP A 291 -15.57 -10.33 -4.20
N GLY A 292 -15.82 -11.00 -3.08
CA GLY A 292 -14.98 -12.09 -2.57
C GLY A 292 -13.69 -11.66 -1.89
N VAL A 293 -13.35 -10.37 -1.94
CA VAL A 293 -12.17 -9.80 -1.28
C VAL A 293 -12.53 -8.51 -0.56
N LEU A 294 -12.03 -8.36 0.67
CA LEU A 294 -12.06 -7.11 1.42
C LEU A 294 -10.63 -6.61 1.63
N PRO A 295 -10.37 -5.30 1.44
CA PRO A 295 -9.05 -4.76 1.61
C PRO A 295 -8.71 -4.68 3.10
N GLU A 296 -7.52 -5.15 3.46
CA GLU A 296 -6.97 -4.99 4.80
C GLU A 296 -6.40 -3.59 5.01
N LEU A 297 -6.07 -3.26 6.27
CA LEU A 297 -5.43 -1.99 6.60
C LEU A 297 -4.12 -1.84 5.80
N GLY A 298 -3.99 -0.70 5.12
CA GLY A 298 -2.84 -0.41 4.25
C GLY A 298 -2.98 -0.94 2.82
N ALA A 299 -4.11 -1.53 2.43
CA ALA A 299 -4.36 -1.95 1.05
C ALA A 299 -4.88 -0.81 0.14
N SER A 300 -5.25 0.35 0.67
CA SER A 300 -5.58 1.53 -0.16
C SER A 300 -4.36 1.92 -1.00
N GLY A 301 -4.51 2.07 -2.31
CA GLY A 301 -3.43 2.32 -3.26
C GLY A 301 -2.84 1.04 -3.87
N SER A 302 -3.25 -0.15 -3.41
CA SER A 302 -2.84 -1.42 -3.99
C SER A 302 -3.34 -1.59 -5.43
N PRO A 303 -2.55 -2.23 -6.32
CA PRO A 303 -3.04 -2.62 -7.62
C PRO A 303 -4.08 -3.74 -7.50
N VAL A 304 -5.08 -3.67 -8.38
CA VAL A 304 -6.00 -4.77 -8.71
C VAL A 304 -5.55 -5.31 -10.06
N VAL A 305 -5.21 -6.59 -10.10
CA VAL A 305 -4.64 -7.26 -11.28
C VAL A 305 -5.65 -8.22 -11.87
N GLU A 306 -5.92 -8.12 -13.18
CA GLU A 306 -6.68 -9.13 -13.91
C GLU A 306 -5.87 -10.43 -14.00
N ARG A 307 -6.45 -11.55 -13.55
CA ARG A 307 -5.69 -12.80 -13.36
C ARG A 307 -5.25 -13.46 -14.66
N GLU A 308 -6.00 -13.24 -15.74
CA GLU A 308 -5.69 -13.85 -17.04
C GLU A 308 -4.55 -13.12 -17.74
N SER A 309 -4.63 -11.79 -17.84
CA SER A 309 -3.61 -10.96 -18.50
C SER A 309 -2.38 -10.69 -17.61
N GLY A 310 -2.57 -10.63 -16.29
CA GLY A 310 -1.54 -10.17 -15.36
C GLY A 310 -1.30 -8.66 -15.42
N ALA A 311 -2.23 -7.88 -15.98
CA ALA A 311 -2.19 -6.43 -16.03
C ALA A 311 -3.05 -5.79 -14.92
N VAL A 312 -2.64 -4.61 -14.46
CA VAL A 312 -3.39 -3.81 -13.48
C VAL A 312 -4.62 -3.22 -14.17
N CYS A 313 -5.80 -3.46 -13.60
CA CYS A 313 -7.08 -3.01 -14.13
C CYS A 313 -7.85 -2.05 -13.20
N ALA A 314 -7.40 -1.90 -11.96
CA ALA A 314 -7.91 -0.90 -11.02
C ALA A 314 -6.92 -0.65 -9.86
N VAL A 315 -7.23 0.34 -9.03
CA VAL A 315 -6.50 0.67 -7.79
C VAL A 315 -7.48 0.66 -6.62
N VAL A 316 -7.12 -0.03 -5.54
CA VAL A 316 -7.96 -0.10 -4.33
C VAL A 316 -8.03 1.27 -3.66
N ARG A 317 -9.21 1.71 -3.25
CA ARG A 317 -9.38 2.90 -2.38
C ARG A 317 -9.76 2.50 -0.96
N GLY A 318 -10.55 1.44 -0.81
CA GLY A 318 -11.04 0.97 0.48
C GLY A 318 -12.17 -0.04 0.31
N SER A 319 -13.08 -0.09 1.27
CA SER A 319 -14.28 -0.92 1.18
C SER A 319 -15.54 -0.07 1.19
N VAL A 320 -16.58 -0.57 0.52
CA VAL A 320 -17.94 -0.01 0.57
C VAL A 320 -18.87 -1.03 1.22
N GLY A 321 -19.73 -0.56 2.11
CA GLY A 321 -20.80 -1.37 2.71
C GLY A 321 -22.12 -1.19 1.98
N GLY A 322 -22.86 -2.27 1.77
CA GLY A 322 -24.22 -2.22 1.26
C GLY A 322 -25.10 -3.33 1.82
N LEU A 323 -26.36 -3.39 1.37
CA LEU A 323 -27.32 -4.43 1.75
C LEU A 323 -26.84 -5.85 1.43
N SER A 324 -26.01 -5.99 0.40
CA SER A 324 -25.41 -7.26 -0.06
C SER A 324 -24.11 -7.62 0.66
N GLY A 325 -23.72 -6.88 1.71
CA GLY A 325 -22.44 -7.03 2.39
C GLY A 325 -21.41 -5.99 1.96
N ALA A 326 -20.21 -6.07 2.55
CA ALA A 326 -19.08 -5.21 2.21
C ALA A 326 -18.38 -5.74 0.96
N LYS A 327 -17.88 -4.83 0.13
CA LYS A 327 -17.10 -5.11 -1.09
C LYS A 327 -15.84 -4.26 -1.10
N THR A 328 -14.81 -4.71 -1.81
CA THR A 328 -13.69 -3.84 -2.15
C THR A 328 -14.17 -2.77 -3.13
N TRP A 329 -13.73 -1.53 -2.92
CA TRP A 329 -14.04 -0.37 -3.73
C TRP A 329 -12.74 0.23 -4.26
N GLY A 330 -12.72 0.58 -5.54
CA GLY A 330 -11.53 1.08 -6.20
C GLY A 330 -11.79 2.03 -7.36
N THR A 331 -10.70 2.58 -7.87
CA THR A 331 -10.65 3.41 -9.07
C THR A 331 -10.30 2.54 -10.27
N PRO A 332 -11.12 2.49 -11.33
CA PRO A 332 -10.76 1.78 -12.56
C PRO A 332 -9.46 2.30 -13.19
N ALA A 333 -8.70 1.43 -13.85
CA ALA A 333 -7.40 1.80 -14.43
C ALA A 333 -7.49 2.85 -15.53
N GLU A 334 -8.65 3.10 -16.15
CA GLU A 334 -8.81 4.19 -17.14
C GLU A 334 -8.41 5.56 -16.55
N HIS A 335 -8.69 5.81 -15.27
CA HIS A 335 -8.27 7.04 -14.58
C HIS A 335 -6.75 7.14 -14.38
N LEU A 336 -6.02 6.02 -14.43
CA LEU A 336 -4.56 6.08 -14.42
C LEU A 336 -4.02 6.72 -15.67
N TRP A 337 -4.74 6.63 -16.80
CA TRP A 337 -4.34 7.14 -18.10
C TRP A 337 -4.73 8.61 -18.31
N GLU A 338 -5.76 9.10 -17.62
CA GLU A 338 -6.28 10.47 -17.79
C GLU A 338 -5.25 11.56 -17.51
N CYS A 339 -4.23 11.29 -16.69
CA CYS A 339 -3.17 12.27 -16.40
C CYS A 339 -1.91 12.10 -17.27
N PHE A 340 -1.88 11.12 -18.17
CA PHE A 340 -0.77 10.89 -19.10
C PHE A 340 -1.14 11.37 -20.50
N ASP A 341 -0.13 11.70 -21.29
CA ASP A 341 -0.36 12.01 -22.70
C ASP A 341 -0.77 10.73 -23.43
N LEU A 342 -1.73 10.86 -24.34
CA LEU A 342 -2.16 9.74 -25.16
C LEU A 342 -1.02 9.28 -26.07
N PRO A 343 -0.76 7.96 -26.18
CA PRO A 343 0.25 7.43 -27.08
C PRO A 343 0.02 7.93 -28.51
N GLY A 344 1.03 8.53 -29.13
CA GLY A 344 0.98 8.98 -30.53
C GLY A 344 0.44 10.39 -30.76
N MET A 345 0.11 11.15 -29.70
CA MET A 345 -0.16 12.59 -29.82
C MET A 345 1.15 13.38 -29.68
N PRO A 346 1.45 14.35 -30.56
CA PRO A 346 2.63 15.21 -30.41
C PRO A 346 2.56 15.98 -29.09
N VAL A 347 3.65 15.94 -28.32
CA VAL A 347 3.84 16.84 -27.17
C VAL A 347 3.92 18.27 -27.70
N GLY A 348 2.93 19.10 -27.34
CA GLY A 348 2.88 20.52 -27.68
C GLY A 348 3.73 21.40 -26.78
#